data_AF-A0AAU8J9N2-F1
#
_entry.id   AF-A0AAU8J9N2-F1
#
_cell.length_a   1.000
_cell.length_b   1.000
_cell.length_c   1.000
_cell.angle_alpha   90.00
_cell.angle_beta   90.00
_cell.angle_gamma   90.00
#
_symmetry.space_group_name_H-M   'P 1'
#
loop_
_entity.id
_entity.type
_entity.pdbx_description
1 polymer ?
#
loop_
_entity_poly.entity_id
_entity_poly.type
_entity_poly.pdbx_seq_one_letter_code
_entity_poly.pdbx_strand_id
1 'polypeptide(L)'
;MLLGFKTQLKINQTQRQQLARHAGVARHAYNWGHGLCLGILSHNTHCSPEEKIKFSTAIDLHKWLNKLVKPESPWYYEVSKCAPQYAYLSSHPTVARLL
;
A
#
# COMPACT_ATOMS: atom_id res chain seq x y z
N MET A 1 -29.75 -17.71 -11.73
CA MET A 1 -28.92 -18.34 -10.66
C MET A 1 -27.47 -18.39 -11.16
N LEU A 2 -26.57 -17.60 -10.59
CA LEU A 2 -25.14 -17.65 -10.94
C LEU A 2 -24.48 -18.81 -10.16
N LEU A 3 -24.21 -19.92 -10.84
CA LEU A 3 -23.39 -21.01 -10.31
C LEU A 3 -21.93 -20.52 -10.27
N GLY A 4 -21.42 -20.19 -9.08
CA GLY A 4 -20.03 -19.82 -8.88
C GLY A 4 -19.15 -21.07 -8.82
N PHE A 5 -18.23 -21.23 -9.77
CA PHE A 5 -17.20 -22.26 -9.69
C PHE A 5 -16.11 -21.83 -8.71
N LYS A 6 -15.89 -22.63 -7.65
CA LYS A 6 -14.76 -22.43 -6.75
C LYS A 6 -13.51 -23.03 -7.40
N THR A 7 -12.60 -22.16 -7.85
CA THR A 7 -11.31 -22.55 -8.41
C THR A 7 -10.19 -22.24 -7.40
N GLN A 8 -9.21 -23.15 -7.33
CA GLN A 8 -8.02 -22.96 -6.50
C GLN A 8 -6.77 -23.10 -7.37
N LEU A 9 -5.81 -22.20 -7.16
CA LEU A 9 -4.48 -22.30 -7.76
C LEU A 9 -3.69 -23.43 -7.09
N LYS A 10 -3.30 -24.44 -7.86
CA LYS A 10 -2.30 -25.44 -7.45
C LYS A 10 -0.92 -24.89 -7.78
N ILE A 11 -0.18 -24.48 -6.74
CA ILE A 11 1.12 -23.81 -6.89
C ILE A 11 2.26 -24.68 -6.38
N ASN A 12 3.40 -24.61 -7.07
CA ASN A 12 4.64 -25.25 -6.62
C ASN A 12 5.35 -24.41 -5.52
N GLN A 13 6.45 -24.94 -4.99
CA GLN A 13 7.20 -24.29 -3.91
C GLN A 13 7.73 -22.91 -4.31
N THR A 14 8.25 -22.76 -5.53
CA THR A 14 8.77 -21.49 -6.05
C THR A 14 7.66 -20.44 -6.16
N GLN A 15 6.52 -20.80 -6.73
CA GLN A 15 5.36 -19.91 -6.86
C GLN A 15 4.81 -19.50 -5.49
N ARG A 16 4.78 -20.42 -4.52
CA ARG A 16 4.39 -20.11 -3.13
C ARG A 16 5.30 -19.05 -2.51
N GLN A 17 6.62 -19.21 -2.68
CA GLN A 17 7.58 -18.23 -2.18
C GLN A 17 7.40 -16.87 -2.88
N GLN A 18 7.23 -16.87 -4.19
CA GLN A 18 7.00 -15.63 -4.96
C GLN A 18 5.73 -14.92 -4.48
N LEU A 19 4.61 -15.63 -4.31
CA LEU A 19 3.37 -15.06 -3.79
C LEU A 19 3.55 -14.48 -2.39
N ALA A 20 4.26 -15.18 -1.50
CA ALA A 20 4.54 -14.70 -0.15
C ALA A 20 5.40 -13.41 -0.17
N ARG A 21 6.41 -13.34 -1.03
CA ARG A 21 7.22 -12.12 -1.21
C ARG A 21 6.37 -10.96 -1.72
N HIS A 22 5.54 -11.17 -2.74
CA HIS A 22 4.64 -10.14 -3.26
C HIS A 22 3.66 -9.64 -2.20
N ALA A 23 3.06 -10.56 -1.43
CA ALA A 23 2.17 -10.21 -0.33
C ALA A 23 2.88 -9.42 0.78
N GLY A 24 4.12 -9.83 1.11
CA GLY A 24 4.96 -9.11 2.08
C GLY A 24 5.27 -7.69 1.65
N VAL A 25 5.68 -7.49 0.39
CA VAL A 25 5.97 -6.16 -0.16
C VAL A 25 4.73 -5.27 -0.21
N ALA A 26 3.60 -5.83 -0.66
CA ALA A 26 2.33 -5.10 -0.69
C ALA A 26 1.90 -4.65 0.72
N ARG A 27 2.03 -5.54 1.72
CA ARG A 27 1.71 -5.22 3.11
C ARG A 27 2.63 -4.16 3.69
N HIS A 28 3.94 -4.25 3.44
CA HIS A 28 4.89 -3.24 3.91
C HIS A 28 4.62 -1.86 3.29
N ALA A 29 4.39 -1.80 1.98
CA ALA A 29 4.00 -0.57 1.29
C ALA A 29 2.74 0.03 1.93
N TYR A 30 1.67 -0.75 2.09
CA TYR A 30 0.44 -0.29 2.73
C TYR A 30 0.68 0.28 4.13
N ASN A 31 1.40 -0.45 4.99
CA ASN A 31 1.69 -0.02 6.35
C ASN A 31 2.48 1.31 6.39
N TRP A 32 3.47 1.45 5.51
CA TRP A 32 4.26 2.66 5.41
C TRP A 32 3.40 3.87 5.00
N GLY A 33 2.58 3.75 3.94
CA GLY A 33 1.70 4.83 3.52
C GLY A 33 0.60 5.14 4.54
N HIS A 34 0.05 4.12 5.20
CA HIS A 34 -0.93 4.30 6.28
C HIS A 34 -0.33 5.05 7.47
N GLY A 35 0.92 4.76 7.84
CA GLY A 35 1.64 5.51 8.87
C GLY A 35 1.77 7.00 8.56
N LEU A 36 2.05 7.35 7.30
CA LEU A 36 2.09 8.76 6.86
C LEU A 36 0.72 9.43 7.00
N CYS A 37 -0.35 8.76 6.56
CA CYS A 37 -1.71 9.28 6.70
C CYS A 37 -2.11 9.48 8.17
N LEU A 38 -1.75 8.54 9.06
CA LEU A 38 -1.99 8.69 10.49
C LEU A 38 -1.22 9.87 11.10
N GLY A 39 0.02 10.08 10.67
CA GLY A 39 0.80 11.25 11.08
C GLY A 39 0.17 12.57 10.65
N ILE A 40 -0.28 12.66 9.39
CA ILE A 40 -1.00 13.82 8.85
C ILE A 40 -2.31 14.04 9.62
N LEU A 41 -3.06 12.98 9.89
CA LEU A 41 -4.30 13.05 10.66
C LEU A 41 -4.04 13.62 12.06
N SER A 42 -3.09 13.04 12.79
CA SER A 42 -2.75 13.48 14.14
C SER A 42 -2.35 14.95 14.16
N HIS A 43 -1.54 15.40 13.20
CA HIS A 43 -1.19 16.81 13.05
C HIS A 43 -2.43 17.69 12.81
N ASN A 44 -3.27 17.30 11.86
CA ASN A 44 -4.46 18.06 11.48
C ASN A 44 -5.55 18.11 12.56
N THR A 45 -5.54 17.19 13.53
CA THR A 45 -6.45 17.22 14.69
C THR A 45 -6.06 18.29 15.71
N HIS A 46 -4.77 18.65 15.81
CA HIS A 46 -4.26 19.58 16.82
C HIS A 46 -3.92 20.97 16.26
N CYS A 47 -3.92 21.15 14.94
CA CYS A 47 -3.58 22.40 14.27
C CYS A 47 -4.81 23.24 13.88
N SER A 48 -4.57 24.54 13.73
CA SER A 48 -5.56 25.48 13.21
C SER A 48 -5.95 25.13 11.77
N PRO A 49 -7.16 25.50 11.29
CA PRO A 49 -7.61 25.18 9.93
C PRO A 49 -6.66 25.62 8.81
N GLU A 50 -5.91 26.70 9.04
CA GLU A 50 -4.94 27.28 8.10
C GLU A 50 -3.65 26.47 7.97
N GLU A 51 -3.33 25.64 8.97
CA GLU A 51 -2.11 24.83 9.03
C GLU A 51 -2.35 23.36 8.62
N LYS A 52 -3.57 23.02 8.20
CA LYS A 52 -3.92 21.64 7.85
C LYS A 52 -3.16 21.18 6.62
N ILE A 53 -2.51 20.03 6.76
CA ILE A 53 -1.77 19.36 5.70
C ILE A 53 -2.76 18.54 4.87
N LYS A 54 -2.75 18.71 3.55
CA LYS A 54 -3.56 17.90 2.64
C LYS A 54 -3.07 16.45 2.63
N PHE A 55 -4.00 15.50 2.67
CA PHE A 55 -3.68 14.09 2.46
C PHE A 55 -3.07 13.85 1.08
N SER A 56 -1.98 13.07 1.05
CA SER A 56 -1.30 12.66 -0.18
C SER A 56 -2.18 11.74 -1.03
N THR A 57 -2.09 11.85 -2.35
CA THR A 57 -2.78 10.91 -3.24
C THR A 57 -2.05 9.57 -3.33
N ALA A 58 -2.73 8.54 -3.84
CA ALA A 58 -2.07 7.24 -4.10
C ALA A 58 -0.87 7.37 -5.06
N ILE A 59 -0.92 8.34 -5.99
CA ILE A 59 0.17 8.63 -6.93
C ILE A 59 1.37 9.24 -6.18
N ASP A 60 1.12 10.16 -5.24
CA ASP A 60 2.17 10.80 -4.45
C ASP A 60 2.88 9.77 -3.56
N LEU A 61 2.11 8.93 -2.88
CA LEU A 61 2.64 7.83 -2.05
C LEU A 61 3.52 6.88 -2.86
N HIS A 62 3.12 6.56 -4.10
CA HIS A 62 3.93 5.73 -4.99
C HIS A 62 5.26 6.42 -5.35
N LYS A 63 5.24 7.72 -5.70
CA LYS A 63 6.47 8.48 -5.99
C LYS A 63 7.40 8.49 -4.79
N TRP A 64 6.87 8.74 -3.59
CA TRP A 64 7.65 8.80 -2.37
C TRP A 64 8.21 7.43 -1.97
N LEU A 65 7.41 6.37 -2.07
CA LEU A 65 7.89 5.01 -1.79
C LEU A 65 9.06 4.62 -2.71
N ASN A 66 8.99 4.95 -4.00
CA ASN A 66 10.09 4.69 -4.93
C ASN A 66 11.37 5.47 -4.59
N LYS A 67 11.23 6.68 -4.04
CA LYS A 67 12.37 7.56 -3.72
C LYS A 67 12.98 7.25 -2.36
N LEU A 68 12.16 6.93 -1.36
CA LEU A 68 12.56 6.81 0.04
C LEU A 68 12.75 5.36 0.47
N VAL A 69 11.74 4.52 0.27
CA VAL A 69 11.73 3.15 0.83
C VAL A 69 12.47 2.17 -0.07
N LYS A 70 12.27 2.28 -1.38
CA LYS A 70 12.79 1.31 -2.35
C LYS A 70 14.33 1.23 -2.38
N PRO A 71 15.10 2.34 -2.26
CA PRO A 71 16.56 2.26 -2.18
C PRO A 71 17.06 1.61 -0.88
N GLU A 72 16.34 1.80 0.23
CA GLU A 72 16.69 1.23 1.55
C GLU A 72 16.30 -0.24 1.69
N SER A 73 15.36 -0.71 0.86
CA SER A 73 14.80 -2.06 0.93
C SER A 73 15.01 -2.83 -0.39
N PRO A 74 16.19 -3.46 -0.60
CA PRO A 74 16.54 -4.15 -1.84
C PRO A 74 15.54 -5.23 -2.27
N TRP A 75 14.85 -5.86 -1.31
CA TRP A 75 13.84 -6.90 -1.56
C TRP A 75 12.60 -6.39 -2.34
N TYR A 76 12.40 -5.08 -2.48
CA TYR A 76 11.39 -4.51 -3.39
C TYR A 76 11.67 -4.81 -4.86
N TYR A 77 12.93 -5.08 -5.23
CA TYR A 77 13.31 -5.43 -6.60
C TYR A 77 13.07 -6.90 -6.93
N GLU A 78 12.81 -7.73 -5.92
CA GLU A 78 12.52 -9.16 -6.10
C GLU A 78 11.07 -9.44 -6.52
N VAL A 79 10.22 -8.42 -6.50
CA VAL A 79 8.79 -8.53 -6.83
C VAL A 79 8.42 -7.59 -7.96
N SER A 80 7.28 -7.85 -8.59
CA SER A 80 6.73 -6.96 -9.61
C SER A 80 6.45 -5.56 -9.02
N LYS A 81 6.67 -4.53 -9.84
CA LYS A 81 6.32 -3.14 -9.54
C LYS A 81 4.86 -2.97 -9.07
N CYS A 82 3.97 -3.85 -9.54
CA CYS A 82 2.56 -3.80 -9.22
C CYS A 82 2.28 -4.12 -7.74
N ALA A 83 3.05 -4.99 -7.10
CA ALA A 83 2.81 -5.40 -5.71
C ALA A 83 2.72 -4.21 -4.73
N PRO A 84 3.70 -3.29 -4.70
CA PRO A 84 3.61 -2.10 -3.85
C PRO A 84 2.70 -1.00 -4.42
N GLN A 85 2.56 -0.87 -5.75
CA GLN A 85 1.76 0.19 -6.37
C GLN A 85 0.26 0.03 -6.11
N TYR A 86 -0.24 -1.19 -6.27
CA TYR A 86 -1.67 -1.48 -6.08
C TYR A 86 -2.07 -1.52 -4.59
N ALA A 87 -1.10 -1.60 -3.68
CA ALA A 87 -1.36 -1.51 -2.24
C ALA A 87 -2.08 -0.19 -1.88
N TYR A 88 -1.67 0.93 -2.48
CA TYR A 88 -2.25 2.26 -2.21
C TYR A 88 -3.56 2.54 -2.95
N LEU A 89 -3.84 1.84 -4.05
CA LEU A 89 -5.09 2.01 -4.79
C LEU A 89 -6.30 1.58 -3.94
N SER A 90 -6.12 0.55 -3.09
CA SER A 90 -7.15 0.07 -2.17
C SER A 90 -7.53 1.07 -1.07
N SER A 91 -6.65 2.02 -0.75
CA SER A 91 -6.84 2.99 0.34
C SER A 91 -7.51 4.31 -0.07
N HIS A 92 -7.59 4.62 -1.36
CA HIS A 92 -7.91 5.97 -1.83
C HIS A 92 -9.34 6.46 -1.49
N PRO A 93 -10.40 5.62 -1.49
CA PRO A 93 -11.71 6.01 -0.99
C PRO A 93 -11.96 5.63 0.48
N THR A 94 -11.15 4.75 1.07
CA THR A 94 -11.46 4.13 2.36
C THR A 94 -10.89 4.93 3.53
N VAL A 95 -9.68 5.48 3.40
CA VAL A 95 -9.04 6.27 4.48
C VAL A 95 -9.74 7.62 4.67
N ALA A 96 -10.29 8.21 3.60
CA ALA A 96 -11.06 9.45 3.67
C ALA A 96 -12.52 9.27 4.15
N ARG A 97 -13.00 8.02 4.31
CA ARG A 97 -14.40 7.72 4.62
C ARG A 97 -14.58 6.97 5.95
N LEU A 98 -13.50 6.47 6.54
CA LEU A 98 -13.46 5.83 7.86
C LEU A 98 -12.94 6.76 8.97
N LEU A 99 -12.68 8.03 8.64
CA LEU A 99 -12.24 9.10 9.53
C LEU A 99 -13.14 10.33 9.29
#